data_AF-S4XTQ2-F1
#
_entry.id   AF-S4XTQ2-F1
#
_cell.length_a   1.000
_cell.length_b   1.000
_cell.length_c   1.000
_cell.angle_alpha   90.00
_cell.angle_beta   90.00
_cell.angle_gamma   90.00
#
_symmetry.space_group_name_H-M   'P 1'
#
loop_
_entity.id
_entity.type
_entity.pdbx_description
1 polymer ?
#
loop_
_entity_poly.entity_id
_entity_poly.type
_entity_poly.pdbx_seq_one_letter_code
_entity_poly.pdbx_strand_id
1 'polypeptide(L)'
;MLLILCGVTIVGLWMVWRRSVEPQVGFNVAAWIVVIIWTPFFYITWLIPGTSLLAGPDVPLPVVAGVPLYPNVLIAGTELLLAALAYKLFHSDPASTAARVANA
;
A
#
# COMPACT_ATOMS: atom_id res chain seq x y z
N MET A 1 9.36 -13.41 0.08
CA MET A 1 9.13 -12.06 -0.50
C MET A 1 8.08 -11.26 0.27
N LEU A 2 6.90 -11.82 0.57
CA LEU A 2 5.83 -11.09 1.28
C LEU A 2 6.24 -10.51 2.64
N LEU A 3 7.14 -11.15 3.39
CA LEU A 3 7.63 -10.65 4.69
C LEU A 3 8.40 -9.33 4.58
N ILE A 4 9.26 -9.19 3.57
CA ILE A 4 9.98 -7.93 3.31
C ILE A 4 8.99 -6.85 2.88
N LEU A 5 8.01 -7.24 2.05
CA LEU A 5 6.95 -6.36 1.60
C LEU A 5 6.15 -5.80 2.77
N CYS A 6 5.62 -6.67 3.64
CA CYS A 6 4.92 -6.30 4.87
C CYS A 6 5.80 -5.45 5.79
N GLY A 7 7.10 -5.79 5.94
CA GLY A 7 8.03 -5.00 6.74
C GLY A 7 8.18 -3.56 6.25
N VAL A 8 8.27 -3.37 4.93
CA VAL A 8 8.35 -2.03 4.32
C VAL A 8 7.02 -1.27 4.48
N THR A 9 5.86 -1.95 4.37
CA THR A 9 4.55 -1.32 4.66
C THR A 9 4.43 -0.89 6.12
N ILE A 10 4.89 -1.73 7.07
CA ILE A 10 4.90 -1.42 8.51
C ILE A 10 5.78 -0.21 8.79
N VAL A 11 6.97 -0.13 8.18
CA VAL A 11 7.88 1.01 8.34
C VAL A 11 7.28 2.27 7.69
N GLY A 12 6.63 2.14 6.53
CA GLY A 12 5.89 3.23 5.90
C GLY A 12 4.77 3.76 6.79
N LEU A 13 3.90 2.88 7.31
CA LEU A 13 2.89 3.26 8.30
C LEU A 13 3.52 3.91 9.52
N TRP A 14 4.60 3.35 10.07
CA TRP A 14 5.28 3.93 11.24
C TRP A 14 5.79 5.36 10.99
N MET A 15 6.27 5.66 9.77
CA MET A 15 6.68 7.02 9.41
C MET A 15 5.53 8.03 9.39
N VAL A 16 4.29 7.60 9.13
CA VAL A 16 3.10 8.48 9.20
C VAL A 16 2.87 8.99 10.62
N TRP A 17 3.12 8.17 11.65
CA TRP A 17 2.83 8.50 13.05
C TRP A 17 4.04 9.06 13.81
N ARG A 18 5.24 9.04 13.20
CA ARG A 18 6.45 9.58 13.81
C ARG A 18 6.46 11.11 13.71
N ARG A 19 6.79 11.80 14.81
CA ARG A 19 7.09 13.24 14.79
C ARG A 19 8.25 13.50 13.82
N SER A 20 7.98 14.19 12.72
CA SER A 20 8.94 14.56 11.69
C SER A 20 9.09 16.09 11.63
N VAL A 21 10.29 16.56 11.29
CA VAL A 21 10.56 17.98 11.00
C VAL A 21 9.80 18.39 9.73
N GLU A 22 9.61 17.46 8.79
CA GLU A 22 8.82 17.63 7.58
C GLU A 22 7.72 16.54 7.50
N PRO A 23 6.55 16.77 8.14
CA PRO A 23 5.46 15.80 8.19
C PRO A 23 4.93 15.43 6.81
N GLN A 24 4.93 16.39 5.89
CA GLN A 24 4.38 16.22 4.55
C GLN A 24 5.24 15.32 3.68
N VAL A 25 6.56 15.44 3.78
CA VAL A 25 7.51 14.57 3.05
C VAL A 25 7.45 13.15 3.60
N GLY A 26 7.47 13.00 4.93
CA GLY A 26 7.36 11.67 5.56
C GLY A 26 6.06 10.95 5.19
N PHE A 27 4.94 11.67 5.20
CA PHE A 27 3.64 11.14 4.81
C PHE A 27 3.61 10.71 3.33
N ASN A 28 4.09 11.56 2.42
CA ASN A 28 4.09 11.26 1.00
C ASN A 28 4.99 10.06 0.67
N VAL A 29 6.20 10.01 1.24
CA VAL A 29 7.13 8.89 1.03
C VAL A 29 6.51 7.58 1.51
N ALA A 30 5.90 7.57 2.70
CA ALA A 30 5.20 6.41 3.21
C ALA A 30 4.09 5.95 2.26
N ALA A 31 3.22 6.86 1.79
CA ALA A 31 2.14 6.52 0.87
C ALA A 31 2.66 5.97 -0.47
N TRP A 32 3.69 6.61 -1.06
CA TRP A 32 4.25 6.19 -2.34
C TRP A 32 4.91 4.82 -2.28
N ILE A 33 5.59 4.50 -1.18
CA ILE A 33 6.20 3.19 -0.97
C ILE A 33 5.12 2.09 -1.03
N VAL A 34 3.98 2.27 -0.35
CA VAL A 34 2.87 1.31 -0.39
C VAL A 34 2.34 1.16 -1.82
N VAL A 35 2.12 2.29 -2.51
CA VAL A 35 1.61 2.28 -3.89
C VAL A 35 2.53 1.51 -4.83
N ILE A 36 3.82 1.86 -4.86
CA ILE A 36 4.81 1.26 -5.77
C ILE A 36 4.96 -0.25 -5.53
N ILE A 37 4.88 -0.67 -4.28
CA ILE A 37 5.07 -2.05 -3.87
C ILE A 37 3.88 -2.94 -4.26
N TRP A 38 2.66 -2.46 -4.04
CA TRP A 38 1.46 -3.28 -4.14
C TRP A 38 0.76 -3.16 -5.50
N THR A 39 0.92 -2.06 -6.23
CA THR A 39 0.29 -1.90 -7.56
C THR A 39 0.71 -2.93 -8.61
N PRO A 40 1.96 -3.45 -8.65
CA PRO A 40 2.32 -4.47 -9.63
C PRO A 40 1.46 -5.74 -9.56
N PHE A 41 0.89 -6.10 -8.40
CA PHE A 41 0.04 -7.29 -8.27
C PHE A 41 -1.22 -7.25 -9.15
N PHE A 42 -1.61 -6.07 -9.64
CA PHE A 42 -2.80 -5.90 -10.49
C PHE A 42 -2.50 -6.05 -11.99
N TYR A 43 -1.23 -5.96 -12.41
CA TYR A 43 -0.87 -5.96 -13.84
C TYR A 43 0.37 -6.79 -14.21
N ILE A 44 1.10 -7.35 -13.23
CA ILE A 44 2.37 -8.06 -13.50
C ILE A 44 2.18 -9.30 -14.39
N THR A 45 1.06 -10.01 -14.26
CA THR A 45 0.74 -11.19 -15.07
C THR A 45 0.45 -10.86 -16.53
N TRP A 46 0.01 -9.62 -16.80
CA TRP A 46 -0.14 -9.11 -18.15
C TRP A 46 1.19 -8.62 -18.73
N LEU A 47 2.03 -7.98 -17.89
CA LEU A 47 3.33 -7.43 -18.30
C LEU A 47 4.38 -8.51 -18.56
N ILE A 48 4.38 -9.58 -17.75
CA ILE A 48 5.35 -10.68 -17.83
C ILE A 48 4.58 -12.01 -17.95
N PRO A 49 4.37 -12.50 -19.19
CA PRO A 49 3.71 -13.78 -19.43
C PRO A 49 4.42 -14.93 -18.69
N GLY A 50 3.64 -15.84 -18.12
CA GLY A 50 4.18 -16.99 -17.36
C GLY A 50 4.44 -16.70 -15.88
N THR A 51 4.28 -15.46 -15.42
CA THR A 51 4.23 -15.16 -13.98
C THR A 51 2.88 -15.54 -13.38
N SER A 52 2.87 -15.86 -12.08
CA SER A 52 1.66 -16.23 -11.33
C SER A 52 1.55 -15.42 -10.05
N LEU A 53 0.31 -15.14 -9.64
CA LEU A 53 0.00 -14.48 -8.37
C LEU A 53 -0.12 -15.48 -7.20
N LEU A 54 0.00 -16.78 -7.49
CA LEU A 54 0.05 -17.84 -6.48
C LEU A 54 1.40 -17.85 -5.77
N ALA A 55 1.40 -18.28 -4.52
CA ALA A 55 2.65 -18.46 -3.74
C ALA A 55 3.52 -19.62 -4.27
N GLY A 56 2.90 -20.57 -4.97
CA GLY A 56 3.56 -21.73 -5.59
C GLY A 56 2.61 -22.46 -6.53
N PRO A 57 3.13 -23.32 -7.44
CA PRO A 57 2.33 -24.09 -8.39
C PRO A 57 1.46 -25.18 -7.72
N ASP A 58 1.82 -25.59 -6.52
CA ASP A 58 1.18 -26.59 -5.67
C ASP A 58 0.13 -25.99 -4.71
N VAL A 59 0.02 -24.67 -4.66
CA VAL A 59 -0.95 -23.99 -3.79
C VAL A 59 -2.32 -23.96 -4.50
N PRO A 60 -3.35 -24.63 -3.96
CA PRO A 60 -4.67 -24.62 -4.58
C PRO A 60 -5.25 -23.21 -4.57
N LEU A 61 -5.75 -22.77 -5.72
CA LEU A 61 -6.39 -21.47 -5.89
C LEU A 61 -7.78 -21.50 -5.20
N PRO A 62 -8.00 -20.73 -4.13
CA PRO A 62 -9.31 -20.63 -3.50
C PRO A 62 -10.31 -20.01 -4.48
N VAL A 63 -11.50 -20.59 -4.59
CA VAL A 63 -12.58 -20.06 -5.42
C VAL A 63 -13.78 -19.80 -4.53
N VAL A 64 -14.26 -18.56 -4.51
CA VAL A 64 -15.43 -18.14 -3.72
C VAL A 64 -16.50 -17.67 -4.70
N ALA A 65 -17.69 -18.29 -4.66
CA ALA A 65 -18.80 -17.99 -5.58
C ALA A 65 -18.40 -18.02 -7.08
N GLY A 66 -17.48 -18.92 -7.46
CA GLY A 66 -16.97 -19.03 -8.84
C GLY A 66 -15.88 -18.01 -9.20
N VAL A 67 -15.48 -17.13 -8.29
CA VAL A 67 -14.41 -16.15 -8.51
C VAL A 67 -13.10 -16.66 -7.92
N PRO A 68 -12.01 -16.76 -8.71
CA PRO A 68 -10.69 -17.08 -8.19
C PRO A 68 -10.19 -15.97 -7.28
N LEU A 69 -9.75 -16.34 -6.09
CA LEU A 69 -9.36 -15.41 -5.04
C LEU A 69 -7.86 -15.55 -4.79
N TYR A 70 -7.11 -14.52 -5.17
CA TYR A 70 -5.67 -14.45 -4.96
C TYR A 70 -5.39 -13.73 -3.64
N PRO A 71 -4.90 -14.42 -2.58
CA PRO A 71 -4.68 -13.79 -1.28
C PRO A 71 -3.76 -12.57 -1.35
N ASN A 72 -2.74 -12.63 -2.21
CA ASN A 72 -1.82 -11.52 -2.43
C ASN A 72 -2.50 -10.26 -2.98
N VAL A 73 -3.48 -10.43 -3.88
CA VAL A 73 -4.24 -9.30 -4.45
C VAL A 73 -5.17 -8.69 -3.41
N LEU A 74 -5.75 -9.50 -2.52
CA LEU A 74 -6.57 -8.99 -1.42
C LEU A 74 -5.76 -8.16 -0.43
N ILE A 75 -4.58 -8.64 -0.05
CA ILE A 75 -3.67 -7.89 0.82
C ILE A 75 -3.24 -6.60 0.11
N ALA A 76 -2.81 -6.69 -1.14
CA ALA A 76 -2.45 -5.52 -1.95
C ALA A 76 -3.57 -4.46 -1.99
N GLY A 77 -4.80 -4.89 -2.25
CA GLY A 77 -5.96 -4.00 -2.27
C GLY A 77 -6.23 -3.36 -0.91
N THR A 78 -6.13 -4.14 0.17
CA THR A 78 -6.33 -3.63 1.54
C THR A 78 -5.29 -2.57 1.91
N GLU A 79 -4.01 -2.83 1.62
CA GLU A 79 -2.92 -1.88 1.91
C GLU A 79 -3.06 -0.59 1.09
N LEU A 80 -3.43 -0.69 -0.18
CA LEU A 80 -3.69 0.49 -1.03
C LEU A 80 -4.90 1.28 -0.54
N LEU A 81 -5.97 0.61 -0.09
CA LEU A 81 -7.13 1.27 0.51
C LEU A 81 -6.74 2.01 1.80
N LEU A 82 -5.96 1.38 2.67
CA LEU A 82 -5.47 2.01 3.90
C LEU A 82 -4.58 3.23 3.59
N ALA A 83 -3.68 3.13 2.60
CA ALA A 83 -2.86 4.26 2.16
C ALA A 83 -3.73 5.42 1.60
N ALA A 84 -4.75 5.11 0.80
CA ALA A 84 -5.68 6.11 0.27
C ALA A 84 -6.51 6.78 1.38
N LEU A 85 -6.99 6.00 2.35
CA LEU A 85 -7.74 6.52 3.50
C LEU A 85 -6.85 7.39 4.39
N ALA A 86 -5.62 6.95 4.67
CA ALA A 86 -4.64 7.75 5.39
C ALA A 86 -4.34 9.07 4.66
N TYR A 87 -4.19 9.03 3.32
CA TYR A 87 -3.95 10.23 2.51
C TYR A 87 -5.10 11.21 2.62
N LYS A 88 -6.33 10.71 2.48
CA LYS A 88 -7.54 11.53 2.62
C LYS A 88 -7.63 12.14 4.02
N LEU A 89 -7.40 11.36 5.07
CA LEU A 89 -7.47 11.84 6.45
C LEU A 89 -6.44 12.93 6.73
N PHE A 90 -5.18 12.71 6.31
CA PHE A 90 -4.10 13.68 6.49
C PHE A 90 -4.39 15.02 5.80
N HIS A 91 -4.96 14.99 4.59
CA HIS A 91 -5.30 16.19 3.83
C HIS A 91 -6.62 16.85 4.26
N SER A 92 -7.47 16.14 4.99
CA SER A 92 -8.75 16.68 5.49
C SER A 92 -8.63 17.31 6.88
N ASP A 93 -7.48 17.16 7.56
CA ASP A 93 -7.27 17.69 8.90
C ASP A 93 -7.07 19.23 8.87
N PRO A 94 -7.92 20.02 9.54
CA PRO A 94 -7.73 21.47 9.65
C PRO A 94 -6.38 21.86 10.27
N ALA A 95 -5.85 21.03 11.18
CA ALA A 95 -4.56 21.27 11.82
C ALA A 95 -3.39 21.07 10.84
N SER A 96 -3.47 20.09 9.94
CA SER A 96 -2.47 19.88 8.87
C SER A 96 -2.53 21.00 7.84
N THR A 97 -3.73 21.53 7.58
CA THR A 97 -3.95 22.66 6.68
C THR A 97 -3.38 23.95 7.25
N ALA A 98 -3.63 24.24 8.53
CA ALA A 98 -3.06 25.41 9.21
C ALA A 98 -1.53 25.37 9.28
N ALA A 99 -0.95 24.20 9.56
CA ALA A 99 0.50 24.00 9.55
C ALA A 99 1.14 24.19 8.16
N ARG A 100 0.42 23.88 7.08
CA ARG A 100 0.88 24.13 5.70
C ARG A 100 0.88 25.61 5.33
N VAL A 101 -0.11 26.37 5.77
CA VAL A 101 -0.18 27.82 5.51
C VAL A 101 0.87 28.58 6.31
N ALA A 102 1.21 28.13 7.52
CA ALA A 102 2.22 28.76 8.36
C ALA A 102 3.67 28.55 7.87
N ASN A 103 3.92 27.53 7.05
CA ASN A 103 5.25 27.14 6.56
C ASN A 103 5.45 27.41 5.04
N ALA A 104 4.49 28.05 4.37
CA ALA A 104 4.55 28.45 2.97
C ALA A 104 4.84 29.96 2.86
#